data_AF-A0A7S2XMW8-F1
#
_entry.id   AF-A0A7S2XMW8-F1
#
_cell.length_a   1.000
_cell.length_b   1.000
_cell.length_c   1.000
_cell.angle_alpha   90.00
_cell.angle_beta   90.00
_cell.angle_gamma   90.00
#
_symmetry.space_group_name_H-M   'P 1'
#
loop_
_entity.id
_entity.type
_entity.pdbx_description
1 polymer ?
#
loop_
_entity_poly.entity_id
_entity_poly.type
_entity_poly.pdbx_seq_one_letter_code
_entity_poly.pdbx_strand_id
1 'polypeptide(L)'
;MMNHSLFLLCLGAVSVNAFVQPQFANVHRRVFVVAPLCSAKTDDDVTLQNAFGVGAFVEFQEKKRTHVGKIDTVEHKSSGGARYTIIDSEGKKYGVADKAVLYSMPSPNSVGQAAKLFDDFCRAQDAPDVSLQDQLDISPYLLEMAWEEVSAEDDEGGHIMTPNALIELVHSHTASALEKYLAWKLLKTDLAHVFFKEIKDHGRVVAFKAKTEKAVEAAKQSFCKSHEDSEICFV
;
A
#
# COMPACT_ATOMS: atom_id res chain seq x y z
N MET A 1 -9.71 66.20 17.02
CA MET A 1 -9.29 67.45 16.33
C MET A 1 -8.19 67.05 15.36
N MET A 2 -8.53 66.57 14.17
CA MET A 2 -8.70 67.32 12.92
C MET A 2 -7.48 68.16 12.50
N ASN A 3 -6.90 67.71 11.38
CA ASN A 3 -6.28 68.44 10.27
C ASN A 3 -4.95 69.18 10.49
N HIS A 4 -3.95 68.81 9.68
CA HIS A 4 -3.47 69.73 8.65
C HIS A 4 -2.94 68.99 7.41
N SER A 5 -3.44 69.44 6.26
CA SER A 5 -3.12 69.02 4.90
C SER A 5 -1.98 69.85 4.28
N LEU A 6 -1.36 69.21 3.28
CA LEU A 6 -0.83 69.75 2.00
C LEU A 6 0.35 70.74 2.00
N PHE A 7 1.39 70.42 1.22
CA PHE A 7 1.80 71.06 -0.06
C PHE A 7 3.08 70.34 -0.58
N LEU A 8 3.12 69.60 -1.70
CA LEU A 8 3.13 69.95 -3.14
C LEU A 8 4.55 70.10 -3.77
N LEU A 9 4.87 69.18 -4.71
CA LEU A 9 5.67 69.32 -5.97
C LEU A 9 7.20 69.64 -5.87
N CYS A 10 8.12 69.19 -6.75
CA CYS A 10 8.06 68.79 -8.16
C CYS A 10 9.36 68.07 -8.62
N LEU A 11 9.19 67.09 -9.53
CA LEU A 11 9.94 66.79 -10.79
C LEU A 11 11.46 66.48 -10.87
N GLY A 12 11.73 65.36 -11.57
CA GLY A 12 12.77 65.17 -12.61
C GLY A 12 13.96 64.31 -12.20
N ALA A 13 14.58 63.45 -13.01
CA ALA A 13 14.33 62.87 -14.33
C ALA A 13 15.34 61.70 -14.53
N VAL A 14 14.91 60.62 -15.18
CA VAL A 14 15.62 59.72 -16.12
C VAL A 14 17.10 59.32 -15.86
N SER A 15 17.36 58.00 -15.72
CA SER A 15 18.33 57.32 -16.63
C SER A 15 18.24 55.80 -16.60
N VAL A 16 18.20 55.28 -17.83
CA VAL A 16 18.27 53.89 -18.25
C VAL A 16 19.74 53.45 -18.19
N ASN A 17 20.02 52.21 -17.78
CA ASN A 17 21.06 51.43 -18.43
C ASN A 17 20.85 49.93 -18.23
N ALA A 18 20.75 49.25 -19.37
CA ALA A 18 20.73 47.82 -19.53
C ALA A 18 22.09 47.23 -19.12
N PHE A 19 22.06 46.10 -18.40
CA PHE A 19 23.24 45.27 -18.22
C PHE A 19 23.05 43.97 -19.01
N VAL A 20 23.90 43.83 -20.03
CA VAL A 20 24.01 42.69 -20.93
C VAL A 20 24.91 41.62 -20.30
N GLN A 21 24.61 40.36 -20.65
CA GLN A 21 25.23 39.08 -20.27
C GLN A 21 26.77 39.03 -20.24
N PRO A 22 27.31 37.95 -19.64
CA PRO A 22 28.14 37.07 -20.46
C PRO A 22 27.64 35.63 -20.47
N GLN A 23 27.63 35.08 -21.68
CA GLN A 23 27.53 33.66 -21.96
C GLN A 23 28.83 32.95 -21.58
N PHE A 24 28.72 31.79 -20.95
CA PHE A 24 29.77 30.78 -21.01
C PHE A 24 29.21 29.55 -21.73
N ALA A 25 29.63 29.41 -22.99
CA ALA A 25 29.74 28.13 -23.66
C ALA A 25 31.05 27.46 -23.23
N ASN A 26 31.02 26.16 -22.91
CA ASN A 26 32.09 25.19 -23.18
C ASN A 26 31.60 23.81 -22.73
N VAL A 27 31.27 22.88 -23.64
CA VAL A 27 32.13 22.02 -24.47
C VAL A 27 31.99 20.58 -23.99
N HIS A 28 31.64 19.73 -24.96
CA HIS A 28 31.53 18.28 -24.92
C HIS A 28 32.63 17.56 -24.13
N ARG A 29 32.22 16.50 -23.41
CA ARG A 29 32.92 15.20 -23.53
C ARG A 29 31.96 14.03 -23.33
N ARG A 30 31.41 13.55 -24.44
CA ARG A 30 31.02 12.14 -24.59
C ARG A 30 32.32 11.34 -24.55
N VAL A 31 32.51 10.52 -23.52
CA VAL A 31 33.50 9.45 -23.56
C VAL A 31 32.74 8.19 -23.95
N PHE A 32 32.86 7.85 -25.23
CA PHE A 32 32.66 6.48 -25.71
C PHE A 32 33.79 5.64 -25.12
N VAL A 33 33.45 4.66 -24.27
CA VAL A 33 34.34 3.53 -24.00
C VAL A 33 33.82 2.38 -24.85
N VAL A 34 34.55 2.07 -25.91
CA VAL A 34 34.30 0.88 -26.74
C VAL A 34 35.31 -0.20 -26.33
N ALA A 35 34.73 -1.32 -25.86
CA ALA A 35 35.22 -2.71 -25.85
C ALA A 35 36.34 -3.09 -24.85
N PRO A 36 36.30 -4.31 -24.27
CA PRO A 36 36.38 -5.56 -25.05
C PRO A 36 35.21 -6.54 -24.82
N LEU A 37 34.82 -7.22 -25.90
CA LEU A 37 34.21 -8.55 -25.82
C LEU A 37 35.19 -9.48 -25.11
N CYS A 38 34.90 -9.82 -23.86
CA CYS A 38 35.46 -10.99 -23.19
C CYS A 38 34.33 -11.66 -22.40
N SER A 39 33.96 -12.85 -22.87
CA SER A 39 33.04 -13.77 -22.23
C SER A 39 33.58 -14.17 -20.85
N ALA A 40 32.92 -13.72 -19.80
CA ALA A 40 33.03 -14.30 -18.47
C ALA A 40 31.61 -14.33 -17.89
N LYS A 41 31.09 -15.54 -17.64
CA LYS A 41 29.86 -15.76 -16.87
C LYS A 41 30.10 -15.19 -15.47
N THR A 42 29.43 -14.10 -15.13
CA THR A 42 29.34 -13.63 -13.75
C THR A 42 27.90 -13.80 -13.30
N ASP A 43 27.79 -14.45 -12.15
CA ASP A 43 26.60 -14.89 -11.44
C ASP A 43 25.35 -14.06 -11.69
N ASP A 44 24.25 -14.78 -11.92
CA ASP A 44 22.90 -14.27 -11.77
C ASP A 44 22.81 -13.57 -10.41
N ASP A 45 22.72 -12.24 -10.44
CA ASP A 45 22.23 -11.43 -9.33
C ASP A 45 20.76 -11.81 -9.14
N VAL A 46 20.55 -12.93 -8.45
CA VAL A 46 19.23 -13.33 -7.94
C VAL A 46 18.85 -12.22 -6.97
N THR A 47 17.97 -11.33 -7.43
CA THR A 47 17.30 -10.34 -6.61
C THR A 47 16.69 -11.06 -5.41
N LEU A 48 17.43 -11.08 -4.30
CA LEU A 48 17.02 -11.67 -3.05
C LEU A 48 15.77 -10.91 -2.62
N GLN A 49 14.62 -11.57 -2.75
CA GLN A 49 13.37 -11.11 -2.18
C GLN A 49 13.64 -10.72 -0.73
N ASN A 50 13.35 -9.46 -0.39
CA ASN A 50 13.55 -8.97 0.97
C ASN A 50 12.73 -9.84 1.92
N ALA A 51 13.41 -10.73 2.64
CA ALA A 51 12.78 -11.60 3.61
C ALA A 51 12.17 -10.75 4.73
N PHE A 52 11.07 -11.23 5.29
CA PHE A 52 10.46 -10.55 6.44
C PHE A 52 11.41 -10.61 7.63
N GLY A 53 11.55 -9.46 8.31
CA GLY A 53 12.44 -9.33 9.46
C GLY A 53 11.99 -10.16 10.65
N VAL A 54 12.96 -10.63 11.44
CA VAL A 54 12.69 -11.24 12.75
C VAL A 54 11.90 -10.25 13.61
N GLY A 55 10.87 -10.77 14.28
CA GLY A 55 9.98 -10.02 15.12
C GLY A 55 8.75 -9.44 14.44
N ALA A 56 8.65 -9.47 13.10
CA ALA A 56 7.44 -9.05 12.39
C ALA A 56 6.23 -9.92 12.77
N PHE A 57 5.05 -9.33 12.74
CA PHE A 57 3.78 -10.03 12.91
C PHE A 57 3.23 -10.43 11.55
N VAL A 58 2.77 -11.67 11.44
CA VAL A 58 2.37 -12.26 10.17
C VAL A 58 1.08 -13.04 10.30
N GLU A 59 0.25 -12.96 9.26
CA GLU A 59 -0.81 -13.93 8.99
C GLU A 59 -0.27 -14.95 7.99
N PHE A 60 -0.45 -16.23 8.26
CA PHE A 60 0.04 -17.30 7.41
C PHE A 60 -0.94 -18.47 7.33
N GLN A 61 -0.81 -19.22 6.24
CA GLN A 61 -1.60 -20.43 6.01
C GLN A 61 -0.79 -21.67 6.35
N GLU A 62 -1.29 -22.48 7.27
CA GLU A 62 -0.81 -23.83 7.51
C GLU A 62 -1.90 -24.84 7.11
N LYS A 63 -1.61 -25.68 6.13
CA LYS A 63 -2.57 -26.63 5.53
C LYS A 63 -3.80 -25.88 4.98
N LYS A 64 -4.93 -25.92 5.71
CA LYS A 64 -6.20 -25.26 5.37
C LYS A 64 -6.64 -24.24 6.43
N ARG A 65 -5.80 -23.96 7.42
CA ARG A 65 -6.11 -23.03 8.50
C ARG A 65 -5.22 -21.80 8.38
N THR A 66 -5.79 -20.67 8.74
CA THR A 66 -5.08 -19.41 8.85
C THR A 66 -4.69 -19.21 10.30
N HIS A 67 -3.48 -18.71 10.51
CA HIS A 67 -2.91 -18.46 11.83
C HIS A 67 -2.24 -17.10 11.81
N VAL A 68 -2.10 -16.51 13.00
CA VAL A 68 -1.26 -15.33 13.23
C VAL A 68 -0.14 -15.66 14.19
N GLY A 69 1.00 -15.01 14.00
CA GLY A 69 2.14 -15.20 14.86
C GLY A 69 3.26 -14.19 14.64
N LYS A 70 4.32 -14.33 15.41
CA LYS A 70 5.53 -13.52 15.34
C LYS A 70 6.68 -14.34 14.75
N ILE A 71 7.44 -13.76 13.82
CA ILE A 71 8.65 -14.38 13.28
C ILE A 71 9.72 -14.45 14.37
N ASP A 72 10.14 -15.67 14.73
CA ASP A 72 11.22 -15.97 15.68
C ASP A 72 12.57 -16.07 14.97
N THR A 73 12.62 -16.83 13.86
CA THR A 73 13.84 -17.00 13.07
C THR A 73 13.56 -16.99 11.56
N VAL A 74 14.57 -16.57 10.79
CA VAL A 74 14.56 -16.54 9.33
C VAL A 74 15.72 -17.41 8.83
N GLU A 75 15.40 -18.40 8.00
CA GLU A 75 16.39 -19.25 7.33
C GLU A 75 16.35 -18.98 5.83
N HIS A 76 17.47 -18.50 5.27
CA HIS A 76 17.61 -18.30 3.84
C HIS A 76 18.06 -19.59 3.16
N LYS A 77 17.36 -19.98 2.11
CA LYS A 77 17.73 -21.11 1.27
C LYS A 77 18.69 -20.65 0.20
N SER A 78 19.63 -21.53 -0.15
CA SER A 78 20.55 -21.34 -1.29
C SER A 78 19.82 -21.11 -2.62
N SER A 79 18.55 -21.52 -2.73
CA SER A 79 17.70 -21.33 -3.91
C SER A 79 16.99 -19.96 -3.97
N GLY A 80 17.36 -18.98 -3.14
CA GLY A 80 16.80 -17.62 -3.17
C GLY A 80 15.46 -17.42 -2.45
N GLY A 81 15.04 -18.34 -1.57
CA GLY A 81 13.79 -18.21 -0.80
C GLY A 81 14.00 -18.26 0.71
N ALA A 82 13.02 -17.80 1.48
CA ALA A 82 13.06 -17.83 2.96
C ALA A 82 12.14 -18.90 3.56
N ARG A 83 12.53 -19.40 4.74
CA ARG A 83 11.68 -20.19 5.63
C ARG A 83 11.67 -19.52 7.00
N TYR A 84 10.49 -19.39 7.59
CA TYR A 84 10.27 -18.70 8.84
C TYR A 84 9.91 -19.69 9.93
N THR A 85 10.50 -19.53 11.11
CA THR A 85 9.93 -20.09 12.34
C THR A 85 9.02 -19.04 12.94
N ILE A 86 7.73 -19.35 13.06
CA ILE A 86 6.72 -18.42 13.59
C ILE A 86 6.19 -18.99 14.91
N ILE A 87 6.06 -18.14 15.93
CA ILE A 87 5.45 -18.46 17.23
C ILE A 87 4.06 -17.80 17.27
N ASP A 88 3.00 -18.57 17.49
CA ASP A 88 1.65 -18.04 17.69
C ASP A 88 1.43 -17.54 19.13
N SER A 89 0.22 -17.03 19.42
CA SER A 89 -0.18 -16.55 20.75
C SER A 89 -0.20 -17.65 21.82
N GLU A 90 -0.30 -18.92 21.43
CA GLU A 90 -0.28 -20.09 22.32
C GLU A 90 1.15 -20.61 22.58
N GLY A 91 2.16 -19.98 21.95
CA GLY A 91 3.56 -20.40 22.05
C GLY A 91 3.92 -21.58 21.15
N LYS A 92 3.02 -22.00 20.26
CA LYS A 92 3.27 -23.08 19.30
C LYS A 92 4.12 -22.57 18.14
N LYS A 93 5.10 -23.40 17.75
CA LYS A 93 6.06 -23.10 16.67
C LYS A 93 5.62 -23.71 15.35
N TYR A 94 5.74 -22.92 14.29
CA TYR A 94 5.43 -23.32 12.91
C TYR A 94 6.63 -23.07 12.00
N GLY A 95 6.95 -24.05 11.15
CA GLY A 95 7.94 -23.89 10.09
C GLY A 95 7.26 -23.55 8.76
N VAL A 96 7.27 -22.28 8.38
CA VAL A 96 6.44 -21.73 7.29
C VAL A 96 7.31 -21.31 6.11
N ALA A 97 6.91 -21.65 4.90
CA ALA A 97 7.58 -21.20 3.68
C ALA A 97 7.14 -19.78 3.32
N ASP A 98 8.00 -18.99 2.66
CA ASP A 98 7.69 -17.59 2.34
C ASP A 98 6.33 -17.38 1.64
N LYS A 99 6.01 -18.22 0.65
CA LYS A 99 4.73 -18.19 -0.08
C LYS A 99 3.48 -18.47 0.76
N ALA A 100 3.64 -19.00 1.97
CA ALA A 100 2.53 -19.31 2.87
C ALA A 100 2.22 -18.14 3.82
N VAL A 101 3.08 -17.11 3.87
CA VAL A 101 2.77 -15.85 4.55
C VAL A 101 1.81 -15.06 3.68
N LEU A 102 0.64 -14.71 4.22
CA LEU A 102 -0.43 -14.00 3.51
C LEU A 102 -0.33 -12.48 3.70
N TYR A 103 0.04 -12.06 4.91
CA TYR A 103 0.18 -10.67 5.31
C TYR A 103 1.33 -10.52 6.32
N SER A 104 1.99 -9.37 6.32
CA SER A 104 3.06 -9.03 7.27
C SER A 104 2.94 -7.58 7.69
N MET A 105 3.18 -7.30 8.97
CA MET A 105 3.35 -5.96 9.49
C MET A 105 4.54 -5.87 10.45
N PRO A 106 5.24 -4.72 10.49
CA PRO A 106 6.34 -4.53 11.42
C PRO A 106 5.83 -4.51 12.87
N SER A 107 6.63 -5.05 13.78
CA SER A 107 6.37 -4.95 15.21
C SER A 107 6.91 -3.62 15.77
N PRO A 108 6.15 -2.92 16.62
CA PRO A 108 6.64 -1.74 17.33
C PRO A 108 7.90 -2.05 18.17
N ASN A 109 8.77 -1.05 18.32
CA ASN A 109 9.99 -1.20 19.13
C ASN A 109 9.69 -1.31 20.64
N SER A 110 8.55 -0.77 21.09
CA SER A 110 8.14 -0.82 22.50
C SER A 110 7.44 -2.14 22.80
N VAL A 111 7.93 -2.87 23.81
CA VAL A 111 7.40 -4.19 24.21
C VAL A 111 5.90 -4.13 24.52
N GLY A 112 5.45 -3.10 25.26
CA GLY A 112 4.03 -2.96 25.61
C GLY A 112 3.14 -2.65 24.41
N GLN A 113 3.62 -1.82 23.47
CA GLN A 113 2.88 -1.53 22.24
C GLN A 113 2.85 -2.73 21.30
N ALA A 114 3.95 -3.48 21.22
CA ALA A 114 4.04 -4.70 20.43
C ALA A 114 3.08 -5.78 20.96
N ALA A 115 3.02 -5.99 22.28
CA ALA A 115 2.07 -6.92 22.89
C ALA A 115 0.62 -6.52 22.58
N LYS A 116 0.26 -5.25 22.81
CA LYS A 116 -1.08 -4.74 22.50
C LYS A 116 -1.44 -4.91 21.02
N LEU A 117 -0.55 -4.54 20.11
CA LEU A 117 -0.79 -4.68 18.67
C LEU A 117 -0.96 -6.15 18.28
N PHE A 118 -0.18 -7.04 18.88
CA PHE A 118 -0.29 -8.48 18.62
C PHE A 118 -1.62 -9.06 19.12
N ASP A 119 -2.07 -8.65 20.31
CA ASP A 119 -3.38 -9.03 20.84
C ASP A 119 -4.51 -8.51 19.95
N ASP A 120 -4.44 -7.23 19.55
CA ASP A 120 -5.39 -6.61 18.64
C ASP A 120 -5.40 -7.34 17.27
N PHE A 121 -4.23 -7.77 16.78
CA PHE A 121 -4.09 -8.53 15.53
C PHE A 121 -4.72 -9.93 15.62
N CYS A 122 -4.55 -10.64 16.74
CA CYS A 122 -5.22 -11.92 16.99
C CYS A 122 -6.74 -11.77 16.96
N ARG A 123 -7.29 -10.77 17.67
CA ARG A 123 -8.73 -10.50 17.63
C ARG A 123 -9.21 -10.15 16.22
N ALA A 124 -8.46 -9.34 15.49
CA ALA A 124 -8.81 -8.91 14.14
C ALA A 124 -8.81 -10.08 13.14
N GLN A 125 -7.96 -11.09 13.33
CA GLN A 125 -7.95 -12.29 12.48
C GLN A 125 -9.27 -13.08 12.58
N ASP A 126 -9.84 -13.18 13.79
CA ASP A 126 -11.09 -13.90 14.04
C ASP A 126 -12.36 -13.06 13.77
N ALA A 127 -12.20 -11.76 13.51
CA ALA A 127 -13.33 -10.87 13.23
C ALA A 127 -14.05 -11.28 11.93
N PRO A 128 -15.39 -11.42 11.95
CA PRO A 128 -16.18 -11.71 10.75
C PRO A 128 -16.23 -10.52 9.79
N ASP A 129 -16.39 -10.79 8.50
CA ASP A 129 -16.34 -9.78 7.43
C ASP A 129 -17.30 -8.61 7.64
N VAL A 130 -18.51 -8.88 8.14
CA VAL A 130 -19.51 -7.84 8.45
C VAL A 130 -18.98 -6.82 9.45
N SER A 131 -18.24 -7.29 10.46
CA SER A 131 -17.67 -6.41 11.49
C SER A 131 -16.48 -5.58 11.02
N LEU A 132 -15.89 -5.89 9.85
CA LEU A 132 -14.77 -5.13 9.31
C LEU A 132 -15.22 -3.75 8.82
N GLN A 133 -16.42 -3.67 8.23
CA GLN A 133 -17.02 -2.41 7.78
C GLN A 133 -17.25 -1.48 8.97
N ASP A 134 -17.84 -2.00 10.06
CA ASP A 134 -18.09 -1.23 11.29
C ASP A 134 -16.78 -0.79 11.97
N GLN A 135 -15.78 -1.67 12.04
CA GLN A 135 -14.49 -1.36 12.67
C GLN A 135 -13.69 -0.30 11.91
N LEU A 136 -13.83 -0.27 10.60
CA LEU A 136 -13.16 0.70 9.74
C LEU A 136 -14.01 1.92 9.43
N ASP A 137 -15.30 1.93 9.80
CA ASP A 137 -16.27 2.94 9.35
C ASP A 137 -16.27 3.09 7.81
N ILE A 138 -16.25 1.95 7.09
CA ILE A 138 -16.27 1.89 5.63
C ILE A 138 -17.53 1.16 5.19
N SER A 139 -18.54 1.91 4.75
CA SER A 139 -19.77 1.36 4.18
C SER A 139 -19.57 0.89 2.73
N PRO A 140 -20.50 0.09 2.19
CA PRO A 140 -20.44 -0.33 0.79
C PRO A 140 -20.42 0.86 -0.19
N TYR A 141 -21.12 1.94 0.13
CA TYR A 141 -21.11 3.18 -0.65
C TYR A 141 -19.73 3.86 -0.67
N LEU A 142 -19.03 3.90 0.48
CA LEU A 142 -17.66 4.43 0.55
C LEU A 142 -16.69 3.59 -0.30
N LEU A 143 -16.87 2.26 -0.35
CA LEU A 143 -16.07 1.39 -1.24
C LEU A 143 -16.34 1.68 -2.72
N GLU A 144 -17.59 1.97 -3.10
CA GLU A 144 -17.95 2.35 -4.47
C GLU A 144 -17.31 3.67 -4.86
N MET A 145 -17.41 4.72 -4.03
CA MET A 145 -16.76 6.00 -4.30
C MET A 145 -15.23 5.86 -4.39
N ALA A 146 -14.62 5.06 -3.51
CA ALA A 146 -13.19 4.79 -3.57
C ALA A 146 -12.78 4.08 -4.87
N TRP A 147 -13.67 3.23 -5.41
CA TRP A 147 -13.48 2.61 -6.72
C TRP A 147 -13.61 3.62 -7.86
N GLU A 148 -14.60 4.52 -7.82
CA GLU A 148 -14.79 5.58 -8.82
C GLU A 148 -13.57 6.50 -8.89
N GLU A 149 -13.05 6.95 -7.74
CA GLU A 149 -11.86 7.80 -7.66
C GLU A 149 -10.64 7.13 -8.31
N VAL A 150 -10.30 5.91 -7.89
CA VAL A 150 -9.16 5.17 -8.45
C VAL A 150 -9.36 4.78 -9.92
N SER A 151 -10.61 4.66 -10.36
CA SER A 151 -10.93 4.37 -11.76
C SER A 151 -10.83 5.60 -12.66
N ALA A 152 -11.03 6.80 -12.10
CA ALA A 152 -10.96 8.07 -12.81
C ALA A 152 -9.51 8.58 -13.00
N GLU A 153 -8.55 8.09 -12.20
CA GLU A 153 -7.14 8.42 -12.37
C GLU A 153 -6.57 7.81 -13.67
N ASP A 154 -6.22 8.67 -14.64
CA ASP A 154 -5.61 8.32 -15.94
C ASP A 154 -4.09 8.08 -15.87
N ASP A 155 -3.51 8.09 -14.66
CA ASP A 155 -2.06 8.11 -14.47
C ASP A 155 -1.39 6.73 -14.67
N GLU A 156 -0.10 6.78 -15.05
CA GLU A 156 0.82 5.63 -15.24
C GLU A 156 0.95 4.70 -14.02
N GLY A 157 0.44 5.12 -12.86
CA GLY A 157 0.35 4.32 -11.63
C GLY A 157 -0.62 3.14 -11.71
N GLY A 158 -1.55 3.16 -12.70
CA GLY A 158 -2.55 2.15 -12.93
C GLY A 158 -3.57 2.10 -11.79
N HIS A 159 -4.83 1.84 -12.12
CA HIS A 159 -5.95 1.75 -11.18
C HIS A 159 -5.72 0.77 -10.00
N ILE A 160 -4.88 1.12 -9.03
CA ILE A 160 -4.34 0.25 -8.00
C ILE A 160 -4.66 0.87 -6.64
N MET A 161 -5.54 0.20 -5.92
CA MET A 161 -5.86 0.45 -4.52
C MET A 161 -4.95 -0.39 -3.63
N THR A 162 -4.31 0.25 -2.66
CA THR A 162 -3.63 -0.45 -1.55
C THR A 162 -4.43 -0.26 -0.26
N PRO A 163 -4.28 -1.15 0.75
CA PRO A 163 -4.94 -0.96 2.04
C PRO A 163 -4.62 0.38 2.71
N ASN A 164 -3.38 0.89 2.52
CA ASN A 164 -2.98 2.20 3.01
C ASN A 164 -3.73 3.33 2.29
N ALA A 165 -3.77 3.26 0.95
CA ALA A 165 -4.44 4.26 0.12
C ALA A 165 -5.94 4.33 0.41
N LEU A 166 -6.59 3.18 0.67
CA LEU A 166 -8.02 3.16 1.02
C LEU A 166 -8.29 3.98 2.30
N ILE A 167 -7.52 3.75 3.35
CA ILE A 167 -7.68 4.45 4.62
C ILE A 167 -7.34 5.93 4.49
N GLU A 168 -6.27 6.27 3.76
CA GLU A 168 -5.92 7.66 3.51
C GLU A 168 -7.00 8.39 2.69
N LEU A 169 -7.59 7.73 1.70
CA LEU A 169 -8.65 8.29 0.86
C LEU A 169 -9.94 8.53 1.66
N VAL A 170 -10.39 7.54 2.45
CA VAL A 170 -11.66 7.63 3.18
C VAL A 170 -11.55 8.51 4.43
N HIS A 171 -10.47 8.34 5.20
CA HIS A 171 -10.35 8.94 6.54
C HIS A 171 -9.36 10.11 6.61
N SER A 172 -8.64 10.41 5.53
CA SER A 172 -7.72 11.55 5.46
C SER A 172 -6.61 11.55 6.53
N HIS A 173 -6.19 10.36 6.99
CA HIS A 173 -5.05 10.21 7.90
C HIS A 173 -4.16 9.03 7.49
N THR A 174 -2.92 9.04 7.98
CA THR A 174 -2.01 7.90 7.79
C THR A 174 -2.54 6.67 8.51
N ALA A 175 -2.66 5.57 7.78
CA ALA A 175 -3.18 4.32 8.33
C ALA A 175 -2.20 3.69 9.33
N SER A 176 -2.71 3.29 10.49
CA SER A 176 -1.99 2.48 11.46
C SER A 176 -1.74 1.06 10.94
N ALA A 177 -0.82 0.32 11.56
CA ALA A 177 -0.52 -1.05 11.15
C ALA A 177 -1.74 -1.99 11.21
N LEU A 178 -2.62 -1.78 12.20
CA LEU A 178 -3.85 -2.56 12.37
C LEU A 178 -4.91 -2.16 11.34
N GLU A 179 -5.10 -0.86 11.07
CA GLU A 179 -6.04 -0.40 10.04
C GLU A 179 -5.64 -0.92 8.65
N LYS A 180 -4.34 -0.91 8.32
CA LYS A 180 -3.86 -1.53 7.06
C LYS A 180 -4.21 -3.01 6.98
N TYR A 181 -4.14 -3.74 8.09
CA TYR A 181 -4.51 -5.15 8.12
C TYR A 181 -6.03 -5.36 7.96
N LEU A 182 -6.83 -4.58 8.69
CA LEU A 182 -8.29 -4.63 8.59
C LEU A 182 -8.75 -4.24 7.18
N ALA A 183 -8.18 -3.19 6.59
CA ALA A 183 -8.46 -2.77 5.22
C ALA A 183 -8.03 -3.84 4.20
N TRP A 184 -6.89 -4.50 4.43
CA TRP A 184 -6.48 -5.64 3.61
C TRP A 184 -7.46 -6.80 3.70
N LYS A 185 -7.99 -7.12 4.89
CA LYS A 185 -9.05 -8.13 5.04
C LYS A 185 -10.33 -7.68 4.32
N LEU A 186 -10.77 -6.43 4.51
CA LEU A 186 -11.96 -5.88 3.88
C LEU A 186 -11.88 -5.98 2.35
N LEU A 187 -10.74 -5.61 1.76
CA LEU A 187 -10.51 -5.65 0.32
C LEU A 187 -10.50 -7.08 -0.27
N LYS A 188 -10.44 -8.11 0.58
CA LYS A 188 -10.51 -9.52 0.20
C LYS A 188 -11.90 -10.14 0.38
N THR A 189 -12.86 -9.40 0.91
CA THR A 189 -14.24 -9.85 1.05
C THR A 189 -14.94 -9.90 -0.31
N ASP A 190 -16.02 -10.68 -0.40
CA ASP A 190 -16.85 -10.77 -1.61
C ASP A 190 -17.41 -9.39 -2.02
N LEU A 191 -17.73 -8.53 -1.04
CA LEU A 191 -18.20 -7.16 -1.27
C LEU A 191 -17.14 -6.33 -1.97
N ALA A 192 -15.92 -6.25 -1.43
CA ALA A 192 -14.86 -5.48 -2.07
C ALA A 192 -14.44 -6.08 -3.43
N HIS A 193 -14.56 -7.40 -3.59
CA HIS A 193 -14.35 -8.07 -4.88
C HIS A 193 -15.40 -7.71 -5.92
N VAL A 194 -16.49 -7.02 -5.59
CA VAL A 194 -17.36 -6.40 -6.61
C VAL A 194 -16.60 -5.34 -7.39
N PHE A 195 -15.82 -4.51 -6.68
CA PHE A 195 -15.14 -3.33 -7.22
C PHE A 195 -13.68 -3.57 -7.59
N PHE A 196 -13.00 -4.44 -6.84
CA PHE A 196 -11.55 -4.62 -6.96
C PHE A 196 -11.17 -6.07 -7.29
N LYS A 197 -9.98 -6.26 -7.85
CA LYS A 197 -9.37 -7.56 -8.15
C LYS A 197 -8.00 -7.66 -7.49
N GLU A 198 -7.75 -8.74 -6.76
CA GLU A 198 -6.44 -8.98 -6.14
C GLU A 198 -5.30 -9.00 -7.17
N ILE A 199 -4.25 -8.23 -6.92
CA ILE A 199 -2.95 -8.35 -7.57
C ILE A 199 -2.08 -9.19 -6.65
N LYS A 200 -1.63 -10.35 -7.16
CA LYS A 200 -0.75 -11.24 -6.43
C LYS A 200 0.66 -11.15 -6.95
N ASP A 201 1.59 -11.05 -6.01
CA ASP A 201 3.01 -11.19 -6.28
C ASP A 201 3.58 -12.32 -5.40
N HIS A 202 4.25 -13.28 -6.04
CA HIS A 202 4.75 -14.51 -5.40
C HIS A 202 3.73 -15.25 -4.51
N GLY A 203 2.44 -15.21 -4.88
CA GLY A 203 1.35 -15.85 -4.16
C GLY A 203 0.71 -15.02 -3.04
N ARG A 204 1.18 -13.79 -2.82
CA ARG A 204 0.69 -12.87 -1.78
C ARG A 204 -0.08 -11.72 -2.40
N VAL A 205 -1.15 -11.27 -1.75
CA VAL A 205 -1.92 -10.11 -2.22
C VAL A 205 -1.17 -8.85 -1.82
N VAL A 206 -0.63 -8.13 -2.80
CA VAL A 206 0.18 -6.91 -2.59
C VAL A 206 -0.62 -5.63 -2.82
N ALA A 207 -1.62 -5.69 -3.71
CA ALA A 207 -2.48 -4.57 -4.04
C ALA A 207 -3.78 -5.07 -4.71
N PHE A 208 -4.68 -4.14 -5.01
CA PHE A 208 -5.99 -4.44 -5.57
C PHE A 208 -6.25 -3.55 -6.78
N LYS A 209 -6.48 -4.14 -7.95
CA LYS A 209 -6.78 -3.40 -9.17
C LYS A 209 -8.26 -3.02 -9.20
N ALA A 210 -8.60 -1.76 -9.45
CA ALA A 210 -9.97 -1.37 -9.73
C ALA A 210 -10.47 -2.05 -11.00
N LYS A 211 -11.70 -2.56 -10.97
CA LYS A 211 -12.35 -3.18 -12.12
C LYS A 211 -12.90 -2.09 -13.06
N THR A 212 -13.15 -2.45 -14.30
CA THR A 212 -13.87 -1.55 -15.21
C THR A 212 -15.34 -1.47 -14.83
N GLU A 213 -16.01 -0.38 -15.17
CA GLU A 213 -17.45 -0.17 -14.89
C GLU A 213 -18.31 -1.36 -15.32
N LYS A 214 -18.12 -1.84 -16.56
CA LYS A 214 -18.79 -3.05 -17.07
C LYS A 214 -18.54 -4.31 -16.21
N ALA A 215 -17.34 -4.46 -15.66
CA ALA A 215 -17.00 -5.59 -14.81
C ALA A 215 -17.58 -5.44 -13.39
N VAL A 216 -17.73 -4.21 -12.90
CA VAL A 216 -18.43 -3.91 -11.63
C VAL A 216 -19.91 -4.20 -11.77
N GLU A 217 -20.57 -3.75 -12.83
CA GLU A 217 -22.00 -4.02 -13.07
C GLU A 217 -22.28 -5.54 -13.11
N ALA A 218 -21.47 -6.31 -13.85
CA ALA A 218 -21.57 -7.76 -13.89
C ALA A 218 -21.32 -8.41 -12.52
N ALA A 219 -20.37 -7.88 -11.74
CA ALA A 219 -20.07 -8.39 -10.41
C ALA A 219 -21.19 -8.07 -9.40
N LYS A 220 -21.77 -6.87 -9.44
CA LYS A 220 -22.95 -6.47 -8.64
C LYS A 220 -24.11 -7.43 -8.89
N GLN A 221 -24.46 -7.67 -10.16
CA GLN A 221 -25.51 -8.62 -10.52
C GLN A 221 -25.26 -10.03 -9.98
N SER A 222 -24.00 -10.48 -9.92
CA SER A 222 -23.66 -11.79 -9.35
C SER A 222 -23.72 -11.79 -7.83
N PHE A 223 -23.20 -10.73 -7.19
CA PHE A 223 -23.14 -10.58 -5.75
C PHE A 223 -24.53 -10.51 -5.12
N CYS A 224 -25.44 -9.76 -5.74
CA CYS A 224 -26.80 -9.54 -5.25
C CYS A 224 -27.69 -10.78 -5.32
N LYS A 225 -27.31 -11.82 -6.08
CA LYS A 225 -28.02 -13.11 -6.08
C LYS A 225 -27.83 -13.90 -4.78
N SER A 226 -26.78 -13.60 -4.02
CA SER A 226 -26.47 -14.28 -2.76
C SER A 226 -26.45 -13.35 -1.55
N HIS A 227 -26.63 -12.04 -1.77
CA HIS A 227 -26.55 -10.98 -0.75
C HIS A 227 -27.66 -9.94 -0.95
N GLU A 228 -28.92 -10.41 -1.01
CA GLU A 228 -30.10 -9.57 -1.31
C GLU A 228 -30.27 -8.39 -0.34
N ASP A 229 -29.79 -8.51 0.90
CA ASP A 229 -29.90 -7.46 1.94
C ASP A 229 -28.79 -6.39 1.87
N SER A 230 -27.83 -6.51 0.94
CA SER A 230 -26.73 -5.55 0.85
C SER A 230 -27.17 -4.24 0.20
N GLU A 231 -26.74 -3.11 0.76
CA GLU A 231 -27.10 -1.77 0.28
C GLU A 231 -26.82 -1.55 -1.22
N ILE A 232 -25.76 -2.17 -1.75
CA ILE A 232 -25.37 -2.04 -3.17
C ILE A 232 -26.33 -2.74 -4.14
N CYS A 233 -27.25 -3.54 -3.62
CA CYS A 233 -28.21 -4.34 -4.40
C CYS A 233 -29.55 -3.66 -4.61
N PHE A 234 -29.78 -2.51 -3.96
CA PHE A 234 -31.01 -1.73 -4.05
C PHE A 234 -30.89 -0.52 -5.00
N VAL A 235 -29.78 -0.42 -5.73
CA VAL A 235 -29.49 0.65 -6.71
C VAL A 235 -29.74 0.15 -8.13
#